data_AF-A0A3M0W3X9-F1
#
_entry.id   AF-A0A3M0W3X9-F1
#
_cell.length_a   1.000
_cell.length_b   1.000
_cell.length_c   1.000
_cell.angle_alpha   90.00
_cell.angle_beta   90.00
_cell.angle_gamma   90.00
#
_symmetry.space_group_name_H-M   'P 1'
#
loop_
_entity.id
_entity.type
_entity.pdbx_description
1 polymer ?
#
loop_
_entity_poly.entity_id
_entity_poly.type
_entity_poly.pdbx_seq_one_letter_code
_entity_poly.pdbx_strand_id
1 'polypeptide(L)'
;MADHEASGLLKLPDEILLLTLTHVPPSTALSLSRVSRRFYTLSVSPELWRHYCLTTFAYWDSRHIFERKLRVKAFDGWRALFAARQTSSLTASRALRAILSAQSNRFDHIHSILAVGYDAKDVLLDAYERSEGQELHLAQRYWSHIALGCLNRQIAVEEWYRLDSLFAEAPNSTELSLAALDMFILGERRQGDINDIFARLDFYADSVRAECPGIDTATPREKAVAIAQYLLDKDWVGISDGRHYHSLDHMFLGVALFSANHNSVPLVSVVIFCYVCRKFGLDAQPISYPFRVHALIRAAPGLDLDGRPLPADFDSNARGPSPLTHLYMDPFATSEPVSIARLRHQLAFIVPESSQDNINLYLAPSTRRELTIRAAHNILASPSHYQHDPLFPVSPQSAAYAAWFALTTLSFNMNLAELRQNLANVTQNFFEYFEHDIDLFERHIIPLTGQLVDADAFRSPIHQLRAIDRTVPLSKRRSPPPPPPPPSTLLPHKLSDANHPDDENNNTDADSSWRDNSTVKYRIGQVFRHRRRAYLAVIYGWDPYCNMQEAWISMNGVDRLPLGRSQPFYHVLVEDESLRYVAEENIELLELDEMREPMWQNFPIQIGKWFKRWDAQRGVFVSNVTGEYPDD
;
A
#
# COMPACT_ATOMS: atom_id res chain seq x y z
N MET A 1 -62.96 18.20 22.58
CA MET A 1 -61.95 19.23 22.26
C MET A 1 -61.19 18.71 21.05
N ALA A 2 -61.20 19.49 19.96
CA ALA A 2 -61.07 19.03 18.59
C ALA A 2 -59.73 18.34 18.25
N ASP A 3 -59.84 17.20 17.56
CA ASP A 3 -58.80 16.62 16.72
C ASP A 3 -58.41 17.64 15.63
N HIS A 4 -57.23 18.24 15.75
CA HIS A 4 -56.57 18.82 14.59
C HIS A 4 -56.16 17.66 13.68
N GLU A 5 -56.84 17.51 12.54
CA GLU A 5 -56.40 16.62 11.46
C GLU A 5 -54.91 16.87 11.18
N ALA A 6 -54.05 15.91 11.50
CA ALA A 6 -52.64 15.99 11.17
C ALA A 6 -52.49 16.22 9.66
N SER A 7 -51.96 17.35 9.19
CA SER A 7 -51.79 17.61 7.75
C SER A 7 -50.41 17.15 7.25
N GLY A 8 -50.32 16.67 6.00
CA GLY A 8 -49.04 16.39 5.33
C GLY A 8 -48.38 15.07 5.76
N LEU A 9 -47.04 15.07 5.87
CA LEU A 9 -46.20 13.88 6.13
C LEU A 9 -46.64 13.10 7.38
N LEU A 10 -47.26 13.78 8.36
CA LEU A 10 -47.75 13.18 9.60
C LEU A 10 -48.97 12.27 9.43
N LYS A 11 -49.61 12.22 8.25
CA LYS A 11 -50.66 11.22 7.95
C LYS A 11 -50.12 9.85 7.54
N LEU A 12 -48.86 9.78 7.10
CA LEU A 12 -48.27 8.53 6.61
C LEU A 12 -48.11 7.51 7.75
N PRO A 13 -48.25 6.20 7.48
CA PRO A 13 -47.91 5.16 8.44
C PRO A 13 -46.43 5.20 8.86
N ASP A 14 -46.13 4.69 10.05
CA ASP A 14 -44.76 4.67 10.60
C ASP A 14 -43.80 3.87 9.70
N GLU A 15 -44.28 2.81 9.06
CA GLU A 15 -43.52 1.98 8.13
C GLU A 15 -43.10 2.76 6.88
N ILE A 16 -43.99 3.59 6.34
CA ILE A 16 -43.70 4.44 5.17
C ILE A 16 -42.73 5.55 5.55
N LEU A 17 -42.89 6.15 6.73
CA LEU A 17 -41.96 7.15 7.24
C LEU A 17 -40.58 6.55 7.49
N LEU A 18 -40.51 5.37 8.09
CA LEU A 18 -39.25 4.67 8.33
C LEU A 18 -38.55 4.31 7.02
N LEU A 19 -39.28 3.78 6.03
CA LEU A 19 -38.76 3.52 4.69
C LEU A 19 -38.25 4.82 4.04
N THR A 20 -39.01 5.91 4.14
CA THR A 20 -38.58 7.21 3.62
C THR A 20 -37.27 7.68 4.26
N LEU A 21 -37.09 7.44 5.57
CA LEU A 21 -35.86 7.77 6.27
C LEU A 21 -34.65 6.97 5.76
N THR A 22 -34.83 5.73 5.27
CA THR A 22 -33.73 4.93 4.69
C THR A 22 -33.15 5.52 3.40
N HIS A 23 -33.89 6.43 2.74
CA HIS A 23 -33.50 7.11 1.50
C HIS A 23 -32.89 8.50 1.71
N VAL A 24 -32.79 8.99 2.95
CA VAL A 24 -32.15 10.28 3.25
C VAL A 24 -30.87 10.08 4.07
N PRO A 25 -29.91 11.03 4.02
CA PRO A 25 -28.70 10.94 4.82
C PRO A 25 -29.00 10.89 6.33
N PRO A 26 -28.16 10.20 7.14
CA PRO A 26 -28.35 10.11 8.60
C PRO A 26 -28.47 11.47 9.31
N SER A 27 -27.81 12.52 8.79
CA SER A 27 -27.92 13.89 9.29
C SER A 27 -29.34 14.46 9.17
N THR A 28 -30.08 14.06 8.14
CA THR A 28 -31.48 14.45 7.94
C THR A 28 -32.38 13.78 8.96
N ALA A 29 -32.20 12.47 9.21
CA ALA A 29 -32.94 11.75 10.25
C ALA A 29 -32.69 12.35 11.65
N LEU A 30 -31.44 12.70 11.98
CA LEU A 30 -31.10 13.38 13.23
C LEU A 30 -31.73 14.78 13.34
N SER A 31 -31.90 15.49 12.22
CA SER A 31 -32.57 16.80 12.21
C SER A 31 -34.07 16.64 12.44
N LEU A 32 -34.69 15.66 11.78
CA LEU A 32 -36.11 15.32 11.94
C LEU A 32 -36.45 14.83 13.35
N SER A 33 -35.52 14.15 14.03
CA SER A 33 -35.72 13.70 15.42
C SER A 33 -35.96 14.86 16.40
N ARG A 34 -35.64 16.10 16.01
CA ARG A 34 -35.85 17.32 16.81
C ARG A 34 -37.21 18.00 16.53
N VAL A 35 -37.98 17.50 15.56
CA VAL A 35 -39.24 18.13 15.10
C VAL A 35 -40.44 17.65 15.90
N SER A 36 -40.54 16.35 16.22
CA SER A 36 -41.66 15.79 16.98
C SER A 36 -41.26 14.52 17.74
N ARG A 37 -42.05 14.13 18.77
CA ARG A 37 -41.85 12.86 19.49
C ARG A 37 -41.97 11.66 18.56
N ARG A 38 -42.89 11.71 17.59
CA ARG A 38 -43.08 10.63 16.61
C ARG A 38 -41.84 10.46 15.73
N PHE A 39 -41.30 11.55 15.18
CA PHE A 39 -40.06 11.49 14.41
C PHE A 39 -38.86 11.10 15.29
N TYR A 40 -38.82 11.53 16.55
CA TYR A 40 -37.80 11.04 17.47
C TYR A 40 -37.82 9.51 17.56
N THR A 41 -38.98 8.90 17.85
CA THR A 41 -39.12 7.44 17.95
C THR A 41 -38.68 6.73 16.66
N LEU A 42 -39.10 7.22 15.50
CA LEU A 42 -38.73 6.63 14.21
C LEU A 42 -37.23 6.78 13.90
N SER A 43 -36.65 7.95 14.15
CA SER A 43 -35.23 8.23 13.87
C SER A 43 -34.26 7.53 14.83
N VAL A 44 -34.74 6.91 15.90
CA VAL A 44 -33.91 6.10 16.82
C VAL A 44 -34.13 4.59 16.66
N SER A 45 -34.95 4.15 15.70
CA SER A 45 -35.18 2.74 15.40
C SER A 45 -33.87 1.99 15.09
N PRO A 46 -33.61 0.84 15.73
CA PRO A 46 -32.43 0.02 15.45
C PRO A 46 -32.32 -0.40 13.97
N GLU A 47 -33.44 -0.70 13.32
CA GLU A 47 -33.50 -1.14 11.92
C GLU A 47 -33.00 -0.04 10.97
N LEU A 48 -33.38 1.21 11.23
CA LEU A 48 -32.91 2.37 10.46
C LEU A 48 -31.39 2.54 10.59
N TRP A 49 -30.85 2.45 11.81
CA TRP A 49 -29.41 2.60 12.02
C TRP A 49 -28.61 1.39 11.51
N ARG A 50 -29.19 0.19 11.52
CA ARG A 50 -28.61 -0.98 10.85
C ARG A 50 -28.48 -0.73 9.35
N HIS A 51 -29.54 -0.21 8.73
CA HIS A 51 -29.51 0.19 7.31
C HIS A 51 -28.41 1.23 7.05
N TYR A 52 -28.35 2.30 7.84
CA TYR A 52 -27.31 3.31 7.67
C TYR A 52 -25.89 2.77 7.83
N CYS A 53 -25.65 1.86 8.77
CA CYS A 53 -24.34 1.20 8.88
C CYS A 53 -23.99 0.43 7.59
N LEU A 54 -24.95 -0.29 7.00
CA LEU A 54 -24.74 -1.08 5.79
C LEU A 54 -24.55 -0.24 4.52
N THR A 55 -25.22 0.91 4.42
CA THR A 55 -25.22 1.71 3.19
C THR A 55 -24.25 2.89 3.20
N THR A 56 -23.77 3.32 4.38
CA THR A 56 -22.91 4.51 4.49
C THR A 56 -21.43 4.17 4.45
N PHE A 57 -21.03 2.99 4.93
CA PHE A 57 -19.63 2.62 5.09
C PHE A 57 -19.36 1.30 4.36
N ALA A 58 -18.34 1.28 3.49
CA ALA A 58 -17.90 0.06 2.83
C ALA A 58 -16.88 -0.69 3.69
N TYR A 59 -16.02 0.04 4.43
CA TYR A 59 -14.94 -0.55 5.20
C TYR A 59 -15.17 -0.42 6.70
N TRP A 60 -14.93 -1.53 7.40
CA TRP A 60 -15.11 -1.66 8.85
C TRP A 60 -13.86 -2.26 9.48
N ASP A 61 -13.30 -1.54 10.45
CA ASP A 61 -12.22 -2.08 11.27
C ASP A 61 -12.67 -3.27 12.12
N SER A 62 -11.76 -4.25 12.27
CA SER A 62 -12.01 -5.50 12.99
C SER A 62 -12.47 -5.28 14.43
N ARG A 63 -12.06 -4.17 15.07
CA ARG A 63 -12.50 -3.77 16.41
C ARG A 63 -14.01 -3.60 16.55
N HIS A 64 -14.71 -3.32 15.45
CA HIS A 64 -16.17 -3.18 15.45
C HIS A 64 -16.89 -4.52 15.49
N ILE A 65 -16.22 -5.60 15.09
CA ILE A 65 -16.78 -6.96 14.97
C ILE A 65 -18.10 -6.93 14.17
N PHE A 66 -18.10 -6.16 13.07
CA PHE A 66 -19.28 -5.79 12.30
C PHE A 66 -20.03 -7.01 11.75
N GLU A 67 -19.30 -7.91 11.09
CA GLU A 67 -19.85 -9.16 10.54
C GLU A 67 -20.55 -10.03 11.60
N ARG A 68 -19.96 -10.13 12.81
CA ARG A 68 -20.61 -10.89 13.90
C ARG A 68 -21.91 -10.22 14.33
N LYS A 69 -21.92 -8.88 14.46
CA LYS A 69 -23.11 -8.12 14.84
C LYS A 69 -24.22 -8.23 13.78
N LEU A 70 -23.89 -8.29 12.49
CA LEU A 70 -24.87 -8.50 11.43
C LEU A 70 -25.62 -9.84 11.54
N ARG A 71 -24.95 -10.88 12.03
CA ARG A 71 -25.53 -12.22 12.23
C ARG A 71 -26.39 -12.32 13.50
N VAL A 72 -26.20 -11.42 14.46
CA VAL A 72 -26.98 -11.39 15.70
C VAL A 72 -28.31 -10.67 15.46
N LYS A 73 -29.40 -11.43 15.38
CA LYS A 73 -30.75 -10.90 15.11
C LYS A 73 -31.22 -9.82 16.09
N ALA A 74 -30.75 -9.85 17.34
CA ALA A 74 -31.21 -8.98 18.42
C ALA A 74 -30.23 -7.85 18.78
N PHE A 75 -29.20 -7.56 17.96
CA PHE A 75 -28.32 -6.44 18.26
C PHE A 75 -29.05 -5.12 18.01
N ASP A 76 -29.16 -4.28 19.04
CA ASP A 76 -29.89 -2.99 19.03
C ASP A 76 -28.94 -1.77 19.06
N GLY A 77 -27.66 -1.98 19.36
CA GLY A 77 -26.61 -0.95 19.46
C GLY A 77 -26.16 -0.31 18.14
N TRP A 78 -26.95 -0.40 17.06
CA TRP A 78 -26.57 0.08 15.72
C TRP A 78 -26.27 1.58 15.68
N ARG A 79 -27.05 2.39 16.38
CA ARG A 79 -26.83 3.84 16.43
C ARG A 79 -25.49 4.21 17.09
N ALA A 80 -25.16 3.54 18.19
CA ALA A 80 -23.89 3.74 18.88
C ALA A 80 -22.72 3.28 18.01
N LEU A 81 -22.88 2.15 17.33
CA LEU A 81 -21.89 1.65 16.37
C LEU A 81 -21.67 2.63 15.20
N PHE A 82 -22.74 3.16 14.62
CA PHE A 82 -22.67 4.19 13.58
C PHE A 82 -21.90 5.41 14.09
N ALA A 83 -22.23 5.91 15.28
CA ALA A 83 -21.56 7.08 15.87
C ALA A 83 -20.07 6.84 16.10
N ALA A 84 -19.69 5.64 16.58
CA ALA A 84 -18.29 5.26 16.74
C ALA A 84 -17.55 5.24 15.38
N ARG A 85 -18.13 4.60 14.36
CA ARG A 85 -17.56 4.54 13.01
C ARG A 85 -17.47 5.92 12.36
N GLN A 86 -18.47 6.78 12.54
CA GLN A 86 -18.48 8.16 12.06
C GLN A 86 -17.39 9.00 12.74
N THR A 87 -17.12 8.76 14.02
CA THR A 87 -16.03 9.44 14.75
C THR A 87 -14.68 9.12 14.10
N SER A 88 -14.45 7.86 13.72
CA SER A 88 -13.26 7.46 12.97
C SER A 88 -13.14 8.17 11.63
N SER A 89 -14.23 8.28 10.86
CA SER A 89 -14.24 9.03 9.59
C SER A 89 -13.91 10.50 9.78
N LEU A 90 -14.43 11.12 10.84
CA LEU A 90 -14.12 12.52 11.17
C LEU A 90 -12.66 12.69 11.58
N THR A 91 -12.09 11.75 12.34
CA THR A 91 -10.66 11.76 12.69
C THR A 91 -9.79 11.68 11.44
N ALA A 92 -10.03 10.70 10.56
CA ALA A 92 -9.29 10.56 9.30
C ALA A 92 -9.43 11.81 8.42
N SER A 93 -10.65 12.35 8.28
CA SER A 93 -10.91 13.55 7.48
C SER A 93 -10.21 14.80 8.02
N ARG A 94 -10.14 14.96 9.35
CA ARG A 94 -9.44 16.08 9.99
C ARG A 94 -7.92 15.94 9.83
N ALA A 95 -7.40 14.73 10.02
CA ALA A 95 -5.97 14.44 9.85
C ALA A 95 -5.53 14.67 8.40
N LEU A 96 -6.29 14.20 7.40
CA LEU A 96 -6.00 14.47 5.99
C LEU A 96 -6.00 15.98 5.70
N ARG A 97 -6.99 16.73 6.17
CA ARG A 97 -6.99 18.20 6.03
C ARG A 97 -5.79 18.85 6.70
N ALA A 98 -5.36 18.35 7.85
CA ALA A 98 -4.17 18.84 8.52
C ALA A 98 -2.92 18.61 7.67
N ILE A 99 -2.75 17.43 7.06
CA ILE A 99 -1.65 17.13 6.12
C ILE A 99 -1.62 18.15 4.97
N LEU A 100 -2.77 18.46 4.37
CA LEU A 100 -2.85 19.39 3.25
C LEU A 100 -2.46 20.83 3.62
N SER A 101 -2.70 21.23 4.87
CA SER A 101 -2.30 22.54 5.38
C SER A 101 -0.90 22.58 6.03
N ALA A 102 -0.34 21.41 6.34
CA ALA A 102 0.88 21.29 7.13
C ALA A 102 2.14 21.58 6.31
N GLN A 103 3.08 22.30 6.93
CA GLN A 103 4.46 22.47 6.45
C GLN A 103 5.45 21.59 7.22
N SER A 104 5.02 20.97 8.31
CA SER A 104 5.77 20.09 9.19
C SER A 104 4.82 19.14 9.93
N ASN A 105 5.34 18.10 10.58
CA ASN A 105 4.60 17.11 11.36
C ASN A 105 3.58 16.30 10.55
N ARG A 106 3.87 16.02 9.27
CA ARG A 106 2.97 15.23 8.43
C ARG A 106 2.91 13.78 8.90
N PHE A 107 4.00 13.24 9.48
CA PHE A 107 3.99 11.88 10.02
C PHE A 107 2.98 11.70 11.15
N ASP A 108 2.83 12.69 12.04
CA ASP A 108 1.87 12.61 13.17
C ASP A 108 0.41 12.63 12.68
N HIS A 109 0.15 13.34 11.58
CA HIS A 109 -1.18 13.34 10.95
C HIS A 109 -1.45 12.03 10.20
N ILE A 110 -0.46 11.46 9.51
CA ILE A 110 -0.57 10.12 8.92
C ILE A 110 -0.81 9.09 10.02
N HIS A 111 -0.07 9.14 11.13
CA HIS A 111 -0.28 8.28 12.30
C HIS A 111 -1.74 8.34 12.80
N SER A 112 -2.33 9.53 12.86
CA SER A 112 -3.73 9.72 13.27
C SER A 112 -4.73 9.04 12.33
N ILE A 113 -4.42 8.95 11.04
CA ILE A 113 -5.21 8.20 10.05
C ILE A 113 -5.02 6.70 10.27
N LEU A 114 -3.77 6.24 10.41
CA LEU A 114 -3.44 4.84 10.62
C LEU A 114 -4.05 4.27 11.91
N ALA A 115 -4.15 5.08 12.97
CA ALA A 115 -4.71 4.69 14.26
C ALA A 115 -6.21 4.34 14.23
N VAL A 116 -6.96 4.78 13.21
CA VAL A 116 -8.37 4.38 13.04
C VAL A 116 -8.54 3.13 12.17
N GLY A 117 -7.45 2.60 11.59
CA GLY A 117 -7.42 1.35 10.84
C GLY A 117 -8.29 1.38 9.59
N TYR A 118 -8.94 0.25 9.29
CA TYR A 118 -9.78 0.07 8.08
C TYR A 118 -10.86 1.15 7.93
N ASP A 119 -11.30 1.76 9.04
CA ASP A 119 -12.29 2.85 9.02
C ASP A 119 -11.83 4.07 8.20
N ALA A 120 -10.52 4.27 8.01
CA ALA A 120 -10.01 5.39 7.21
C ALA A 120 -10.22 5.21 5.70
N LYS A 121 -10.33 3.96 5.19
CA LYS A 121 -10.34 3.68 3.74
C LYS A 121 -11.42 4.45 2.98
N ASP A 122 -12.66 4.46 3.48
CA ASP A 122 -13.77 5.20 2.85
C ASP A 122 -13.41 6.66 2.61
N VAL A 123 -12.85 7.33 3.62
CA VAL A 123 -12.49 8.75 3.57
C VAL A 123 -11.37 9.00 2.56
N LEU A 124 -10.33 8.17 2.57
CA LEU A 124 -9.17 8.38 1.74
C LEU A 124 -9.45 8.07 0.26
N LEU A 125 -10.19 6.99 -0.02
CA LEU A 125 -10.62 6.65 -1.38
C LEU A 125 -11.54 7.73 -1.95
N ASP A 126 -12.52 8.20 -1.17
CA ASP A 126 -13.40 9.29 -1.58
C ASP A 126 -12.60 10.59 -1.83
N ALA A 127 -11.62 10.90 -0.96
CA ALA A 127 -10.78 12.08 -1.13
C ALA A 127 -9.87 11.99 -2.37
N TYR A 128 -9.37 10.80 -2.70
CA TYR A 128 -8.59 10.54 -3.90
C TYR A 128 -9.43 10.71 -5.17
N GLU A 129 -10.58 10.03 -5.25
CA GLU A 129 -11.44 10.00 -6.43
C GLU A 129 -12.14 11.33 -6.69
N ARG A 130 -12.66 11.98 -5.64
CA ARG A 130 -13.42 13.23 -5.77
C ARG A 130 -12.55 14.48 -5.72
N SER A 131 -11.22 14.33 -5.78
CA SER A 131 -10.29 15.47 -5.73
C SER A 131 -10.47 16.42 -6.92
N GLU A 132 -10.87 15.91 -8.08
CA GLU A 132 -10.97 16.70 -9.32
C GLU A 132 -11.87 17.94 -9.17
N GLY A 133 -11.40 19.08 -9.70
CA GLY A 133 -12.10 20.37 -9.61
C GLY A 133 -12.01 21.08 -8.26
N GLN A 134 -11.39 20.47 -7.24
CA GLN A 134 -11.15 21.13 -5.96
C GLN A 134 -9.88 22.00 -6.00
N GLU A 135 -9.83 23.03 -5.13
CA GLU A 135 -8.70 23.97 -5.05
C GLU A 135 -7.35 23.27 -4.77
N LEU A 136 -7.39 22.15 -4.06
CA LEU A 136 -6.21 21.39 -3.63
C LEU A 136 -6.11 20.02 -4.33
N HIS A 137 -6.71 19.84 -5.51
CA HIS A 137 -6.88 18.50 -6.10
C HIS A 137 -5.59 17.68 -6.24
N LEU A 138 -4.47 18.29 -6.66
CA LEU A 138 -3.19 17.57 -6.81
C LEU A 138 -2.66 17.12 -5.45
N ALA A 139 -2.59 18.04 -4.48
CA ALA A 139 -2.13 17.74 -3.13
C ALA A 139 -3.03 16.71 -2.43
N GLN A 140 -4.35 16.86 -2.53
CA GLN A 140 -5.32 15.94 -1.95
C GLN A 140 -5.18 14.54 -2.55
N ARG A 141 -5.04 14.43 -3.87
CA ARG A 141 -4.86 13.15 -4.54
C ARG A 141 -3.56 12.46 -4.10
N TYR A 142 -2.44 13.19 -4.08
CA TYR A 142 -1.16 12.67 -3.62
C TYR A 142 -1.19 12.20 -2.16
N TRP A 143 -1.64 13.04 -1.23
CA TRP A 143 -1.63 12.69 0.20
C TRP A 143 -2.65 11.60 0.55
N SER A 144 -3.77 11.51 -0.18
CA SER A 144 -4.69 10.38 -0.05
C SER A 144 -4.06 9.09 -0.53
N HIS A 145 -3.35 9.10 -1.66
CA HIS A 145 -2.61 7.95 -2.18
C HIS A 145 -1.52 7.47 -1.20
N ILE A 146 -0.71 8.39 -0.66
CA ILE A 146 0.33 8.06 0.33
C ILE A 146 -0.30 7.44 1.59
N ALA A 147 -1.31 8.09 2.17
CA ALA A 147 -1.96 7.59 3.38
C ALA A 147 -2.66 6.23 3.16
N LEU A 148 -3.27 6.01 1.99
CA LEU A 148 -3.85 4.71 1.61
C LEU A 148 -2.77 3.63 1.54
N GLY A 149 -1.65 3.92 0.89
CA GLY A 149 -0.52 3.00 0.80
C GLY A 149 -0.02 2.59 2.19
N CYS A 150 0.22 3.57 3.08
CA CYS A 150 0.65 3.30 4.46
C CYS A 150 -0.38 2.45 5.22
N LEU A 151 -1.67 2.77 5.08
CA LEU A 151 -2.74 2.04 5.74
C LEU A 151 -2.82 0.59 5.26
N ASN A 152 -2.80 0.37 3.94
CA ASN A 152 -2.86 -0.97 3.36
C ASN A 152 -1.69 -1.84 3.81
N ARG A 153 -0.46 -1.29 3.84
CA ARG A 153 0.73 -2.02 4.30
C ARG A 153 0.74 -2.26 5.79
N GLN A 154 0.23 -1.33 6.60
CA GLN A 154 0.07 -1.58 8.04
C GLN A 154 -0.89 -2.74 8.29
N ILE A 155 -2.05 -2.74 7.63
CA ILE A 155 -3.02 -3.85 7.69
C ILE A 155 -2.35 -5.17 7.31
N ALA A 156 -1.60 -5.19 6.20
CA ALA A 156 -0.92 -6.39 5.71
C ALA A 156 0.05 -6.99 6.75
N VAL A 157 0.89 -6.13 7.33
CA VAL A 157 1.88 -6.56 8.32
C VAL A 157 1.19 -6.98 9.61
N GLU A 158 0.18 -6.25 10.08
CA GLU A 158 -0.62 -6.64 11.25
C GLU A 158 -1.26 -8.03 11.05
N GLU A 159 -1.71 -8.36 9.84
CA GLU A 159 -2.23 -9.68 9.51
C GLU A 159 -1.16 -10.78 9.58
N TRP A 160 0.06 -10.53 9.08
CA TRP A 160 1.17 -11.47 9.25
C TRP A 160 1.52 -11.72 10.72
N TYR A 161 1.61 -10.67 11.54
CA TYR A 161 1.88 -10.80 12.97
C TYR A 161 0.75 -11.52 13.72
N ARG A 162 -0.50 -11.22 13.38
CA ARG A 162 -1.67 -11.92 13.93
C ARG A 162 -1.59 -13.40 13.62
N LEU A 163 -1.29 -13.76 12.37
CA LEU A 163 -1.12 -15.14 11.96
C LEU A 163 0.03 -15.81 12.72
N ASP A 164 1.17 -15.18 12.87
CA ASP A 164 2.32 -15.73 13.61
C ASP A 164 2.03 -16.00 15.09
N SER A 165 1.09 -15.27 15.70
CA SER A 165 0.66 -15.52 17.08
C SER A 165 -0.19 -16.80 17.27
N LEU A 166 -0.65 -17.43 16.18
CA LEU A 166 -1.49 -18.63 16.23
C LEU A 166 -0.64 -19.90 16.35
N PHE A 167 -0.91 -20.69 17.39
CA PHE A 167 -0.23 -21.99 17.63
C PHE A 167 -0.48 -23.05 16.55
N ALA A 168 -1.57 -22.94 15.79
CA ALA A 168 -1.94 -23.87 14.72
C ALA A 168 -2.29 -23.11 13.43
N GLU A 169 -2.17 -23.79 12.28
CA GLU A 169 -2.65 -23.29 11.00
C GLU A 169 -4.17 -23.12 11.05
N ALA A 170 -4.63 -21.87 11.17
CA ALA A 170 -6.05 -21.55 11.11
C ALA A 170 -6.60 -21.78 9.69
N PRO A 171 -7.90 -22.09 9.54
CA PRO A 171 -8.52 -22.16 8.23
C PRO A 171 -8.25 -20.87 7.44
N ASN A 172 -7.89 -21.05 6.17
CA ASN A 172 -7.60 -19.97 5.23
C ASN A 172 -6.42 -19.05 5.57
N SER A 173 -5.56 -19.45 6.52
CA SER A 173 -4.37 -18.68 6.92
C SER A 173 -3.41 -18.40 5.76
N THR A 174 -3.27 -19.36 4.83
CA THR A 174 -2.42 -19.22 3.64
C THR A 174 -2.96 -18.14 2.70
N GLU A 175 -4.23 -18.20 2.32
CA GLU A 175 -4.87 -17.21 1.44
C GLU A 175 -4.78 -15.81 2.04
N LEU A 176 -5.02 -15.70 3.35
CA LEU A 176 -4.90 -14.44 4.06
C LEU A 176 -3.46 -13.90 4.05
N SER A 177 -2.47 -14.76 4.29
CA SER A 177 -1.05 -14.35 4.28
C SER A 177 -0.58 -13.91 2.89
N LEU A 178 -1.09 -14.54 1.82
CA LEU A 178 -0.83 -14.13 0.45
C LEU A 178 -1.59 -12.85 0.07
N ALA A 179 -2.86 -12.73 0.48
CA ALA A 179 -3.64 -11.50 0.28
C ALA A 179 -3.01 -10.28 0.97
N ALA A 180 -2.28 -10.48 2.06
CA ALA A 180 -1.48 -9.42 2.66
C ALA A 180 -0.31 -8.95 1.76
N LEU A 181 0.26 -9.80 0.88
CA LEU A 181 1.19 -9.32 -0.16
C LEU A 181 0.47 -8.41 -1.15
N ASP A 182 -0.75 -8.75 -1.58
CA ASP A 182 -1.56 -7.93 -2.49
C ASP A 182 -1.84 -6.53 -1.94
N MET A 183 -1.98 -6.39 -0.62
CA MET A 183 -2.22 -5.10 0.04
C MET A 183 -1.09 -4.08 -0.19
N PHE A 184 0.16 -4.54 -0.41
CA PHE A 184 1.27 -3.63 -0.75
C PHE A 184 1.13 -3.02 -2.14
N ILE A 185 0.47 -3.71 -3.06
CA ILE A 185 0.31 -3.29 -4.46
C ILE A 185 -1.08 -2.73 -4.76
N LEU A 186 -2.01 -2.76 -3.79
CA LEU A 186 -3.42 -2.37 -3.97
C LEU A 186 -3.60 -0.92 -4.45
N GLY A 187 -2.76 0.00 -3.95
CA GLY A 187 -2.86 1.44 -4.21
C GLY A 187 -4.23 2.00 -3.81
N GLU A 188 -4.81 2.79 -4.69
CA GLU A 188 -6.12 3.44 -4.57
C GLU A 188 -7.31 2.60 -5.10
N ARG A 189 -7.09 1.34 -5.50
CA ARG A 189 -8.18 0.53 -6.05
C ARG A 189 -9.17 0.15 -4.96
N ARG A 190 -10.47 0.27 -5.26
CA ARG A 190 -11.56 -0.16 -4.36
C ARG A 190 -11.70 -1.69 -4.28
N GLN A 191 -11.27 -2.39 -5.31
CA GLN A 191 -11.31 -3.85 -5.40
C GLN A 191 -9.91 -4.45 -5.28
N GLY A 192 -9.85 -5.65 -4.69
CA GLY A 192 -8.61 -6.40 -4.48
C GLY A 192 -8.11 -6.34 -3.05
N ASP A 193 -8.88 -5.76 -2.13
CA ASP A 193 -8.64 -5.86 -0.69
C ASP A 193 -8.84 -7.30 -0.21
N ILE A 194 -8.37 -7.62 1.00
CA ILE A 194 -8.48 -8.95 1.59
C ILE A 194 -9.94 -9.44 1.56
N ASN A 195 -10.90 -8.61 1.96
CA ASN A 195 -12.31 -9.01 1.94
C ASN A 195 -12.83 -9.31 0.53
N ASP A 196 -12.40 -8.55 -0.48
CA ASP A 196 -12.79 -8.79 -1.87
C ASP A 196 -12.20 -10.10 -2.39
N ILE A 197 -10.92 -10.37 -2.07
CA ILE A 197 -10.24 -11.62 -2.42
C ILE A 197 -11.02 -12.82 -1.89
N PHE A 198 -11.41 -12.80 -0.62
CA PHE A 198 -12.19 -13.87 -0.03
C PHE A 198 -13.60 -13.97 -0.62
N ALA A 199 -14.27 -12.85 -0.89
CA ALA A 199 -15.57 -12.85 -1.56
C ALA A 199 -15.49 -13.44 -2.98
N ARG A 200 -14.40 -13.17 -3.71
CA ARG A 200 -14.17 -13.75 -5.05
C ARG A 200 -13.89 -15.24 -4.99
N LEU A 201 -13.10 -15.69 -4.01
CA LEU A 201 -12.85 -17.11 -3.80
C LEU A 201 -14.13 -17.87 -3.40
N ASP A 202 -14.98 -17.26 -2.57
CA ASP A 202 -16.31 -17.80 -2.25
C ASP A 202 -17.19 -17.90 -3.49
N PHE A 203 -17.17 -16.87 -4.34
CA PHE A 203 -17.86 -16.91 -5.64
C PHE A 203 -17.37 -18.07 -6.53
N TYR A 204 -16.07 -18.37 -6.57
CA TYR A 204 -15.58 -19.54 -7.31
C TYR A 204 -16.16 -20.85 -6.80
N ALA A 205 -16.22 -21.02 -5.47
CA ALA A 205 -16.82 -22.22 -4.87
C ALA A 205 -18.33 -22.31 -5.14
N ASP A 206 -19.06 -21.21 -5.08
CA ASP A 206 -20.49 -21.18 -5.40
C ASP A 206 -20.73 -21.47 -6.89
N SER A 207 -19.87 -20.97 -7.77
CA SER A 207 -19.92 -21.25 -9.20
C SER A 207 -19.68 -22.72 -9.52
N VAL A 208 -18.70 -23.37 -8.88
CA VAL A 208 -18.50 -24.82 -8.99
C VAL A 208 -19.75 -25.58 -8.56
N ARG A 209 -20.36 -25.21 -7.43
CA ARG A 209 -21.56 -25.89 -6.93
C ARG A 209 -22.74 -25.77 -7.89
N ALA A 210 -22.87 -24.62 -8.57
CA ALA A 210 -23.92 -24.39 -9.55
C ALA A 210 -23.72 -25.19 -10.85
N GLU A 211 -22.47 -25.30 -11.33
CA GLU A 211 -22.15 -25.86 -12.66
C GLU A 211 -21.68 -27.33 -12.63
N CYS A 212 -21.44 -27.91 -11.45
CA CYS A 212 -21.07 -29.32 -11.28
C CYS A 212 -22.16 -30.09 -10.48
N PRO A 213 -23.26 -30.55 -11.13
CA PRO A 213 -24.33 -31.27 -10.46
C PRO A 213 -23.83 -32.53 -9.73
N GLY A 214 -24.28 -32.72 -8.48
CA GLY A 214 -23.92 -33.89 -7.68
C GLY A 214 -22.54 -33.83 -7.03
N ILE A 215 -21.81 -32.71 -7.18
CA ILE A 215 -20.49 -32.56 -6.58
C ILE A 215 -20.52 -32.73 -5.05
N ASP A 216 -21.54 -32.26 -4.35
CA ASP A 216 -21.63 -32.37 -2.89
C ASP A 216 -21.69 -33.82 -2.41
N THR A 217 -22.25 -34.73 -3.22
CA THR A 217 -22.37 -36.17 -2.95
C THR A 217 -21.21 -37.01 -3.49
N ALA A 218 -20.34 -36.42 -4.31
CA ALA A 218 -19.22 -37.13 -4.91
C ALA A 218 -18.13 -37.49 -3.88
N THR A 219 -17.31 -38.50 -4.21
CA THR A 219 -16.17 -38.89 -3.37
C THR A 219 -15.12 -37.78 -3.28
N PRO A 220 -14.25 -37.78 -2.25
CA PRO A 220 -13.15 -36.81 -2.16
C PRO A 220 -12.31 -36.69 -3.44
N ARG A 221 -12.00 -37.83 -4.08
CA ARG A 221 -11.25 -37.86 -5.35
C ARG A 221 -12.02 -37.20 -6.49
N GLU A 222 -13.27 -37.60 -6.69
CA GLU A 222 -14.12 -37.04 -7.76
C GLU A 222 -14.33 -35.53 -7.57
N LYS A 223 -14.55 -35.07 -6.33
CA LYS A 223 -14.63 -33.64 -5.99
C LYS A 223 -13.36 -32.90 -6.40
N ALA A 224 -12.19 -33.39 -6.00
CA ALA A 224 -10.92 -32.74 -6.31
C ALA A 224 -10.68 -32.64 -7.82
N VAL A 225 -10.96 -33.71 -8.57
CA VAL A 225 -10.81 -33.73 -10.04
C VAL A 225 -11.81 -32.77 -10.71
N ALA A 226 -13.08 -32.80 -10.30
CA ALA A 226 -14.11 -31.93 -10.87
C ALA A 226 -13.82 -30.44 -10.62
N ILE A 227 -13.37 -30.10 -9.41
CA ILE A 227 -12.97 -28.72 -9.08
C ILE A 227 -11.79 -28.28 -9.93
N ALA A 228 -10.73 -29.11 -10.04
CA ALA A 228 -9.55 -28.76 -10.83
C ALA A 228 -9.90 -28.57 -12.30
N GLN A 229 -10.71 -29.47 -12.86
CA GLN A 229 -11.19 -29.37 -14.24
C GLN A 229 -11.99 -28.08 -14.45
N TYR A 230 -12.93 -27.78 -13.56
CA TYR A 230 -13.77 -26.59 -13.69
C TYR A 230 -12.96 -25.29 -13.64
N LEU A 231 -11.99 -25.20 -12.71
CA LEU A 231 -11.14 -24.01 -12.61
C LEU A 231 -10.26 -23.82 -13.86
N LEU A 232 -9.74 -24.91 -14.43
CA LEU A 232 -8.99 -24.89 -15.69
C LEU A 232 -9.86 -24.50 -16.88
N ASP A 233 -11.06 -25.06 -17.00
CA ASP A 233 -12.01 -24.77 -18.09
C ASP A 233 -12.50 -23.32 -18.09
N LYS A 234 -12.47 -22.66 -16.91
CA LYS A 234 -12.79 -21.23 -16.76
C LYS A 234 -11.59 -20.31 -16.91
N ASP A 235 -10.40 -20.85 -17.17
CA ASP A 235 -9.13 -20.13 -17.15
C ASP A 235 -8.90 -19.35 -15.82
N TRP A 236 -9.46 -19.83 -14.70
CA TRP A 236 -9.35 -19.17 -13.39
C TRP A 236 -8.07 -19.54 -12.63
N VAL A 237 -7.31 -20.49 -13.17
CA VAL A 237 -6.01 -20.95 -12.70
C VAL A 237 -5.13 -21.26 -13.90
N GLY A 238 -3.81 -21.29 -13.72
CA GLY A 238 -2.88 -21.51 -14.82
C GLY A 238 -2.51 -20.22 -15.55
N ILE A 239 -1.88 -20.37 -16.71
CA ILE A 239 -1.50 -19.26 -17.58
C ILE A 239 -2.01 -19.51 -19.00
N SER A 240 -2.77 -18.56 -19.52
CA SER A 240 -3.34 -18.53 -20.86
C SER A 240 -2.76 -17.37 -21.70
N ASP A 241 -3.27 -17.19 -22.92
CA ASP A 241 -2.97 -16.08 -23.83
C ASP A 241 -1.49 -15.92 -24.23
N GLY A 242 -0.70 -17.00 -24.18
CA GLY A 242 0.73 -16.96 -24.54
C GLY A 242 1.57 -16.08 -23.61
N ARG A 243 1.06 -15.78 -22.41
CA ARG A 243 1.72 -14.90 -21.44
C ARG A 243 2.92 -15.58 -20.79
N HIS A 244 3.90 -14.78 -20.40
CA HIS A 244 5.13 -15.32 -19.82
C HIS A 244 4.93 -15.72 -18.36
N TYR A 245 5.47 -16.89 -17.99
CA TYR A 245 5.36 -17.45 -16.64
C TYR A 245 5.82 -16.47 -15.55
N HIS A 246 6.94 -15.80 -15.78
CA HIS A 246 7.57 -14.91 -14.80
C HIS A 246 7.02 -13.48 -14.81
N SER A 247 5.86 -13.21 -15.43
CA SER A 247 5.24 -11.88 -15.37
C SER A 247 4.85 -11.53 -13.93
N LEU A 248 5.15 -10.29 -13.51
CA LEU A 248 5.03 -9.88 -12.10
C LEU A 248 3.58 -9.94 -11.58
N ASP A 249 2.61 -9.62 -12.43
CA ASP A 249 1.18 -9.70 -12.13
C ASP A 249 0.69 -11.11 -11.79
N HIS A 250 1.33 -12.16 -12.33
CA HIS A 250 0.93 -13.54 -12.07
C HIS A 250 1.33 -14.05 -10.67
N MET A 251 2.13 -13.27 -9.92
CA MET A 251 2.70 -13.67 -8.63
C MET A 251 1.75 -13.38 -7.44
N PHE A 252 0.66 -12.66 -7.68
CA PHE A 252 -0.22 -12.12 -6.65
C PHE A 252 -1.60 -12.80 -6.70
N LEU A 253 -2.15 -13.12 -5.52
CA LEU A 253 -3.40 -13.86 -5.41
C LEU A 253 -4.59 -13.00 -5.84
N GLY A 254 -4.68 -11.79 -5.32
CA GLY A 254 -5.71 -10.83 -5.69
C GLY A 254 -5.64 -10.47 -7.17
N VAL A 255 -4.44 -10.25 -7.71
CA VAL A 255 -4.30 -9.97 -9.15
C VAL A 255 -4.86 -11.11 -10.00
N ALA A 256 -4.52 -12.37 -9.71
CA ALA A 256 -5.09 -13.51 -10.43
C ALA A 256 -6.63 -13.61 -10.34
N LEU A 257 -7.21 -13.13 -9.24
CA LEU A 257 -8.66 -13.18 -9.00
C LEU A 257 -9.43 -12.05 -9.70
N PHE A 258 -8.78 -10.92 -10.00
CA PHE A 258 -9.42 -9.71 -10.51
C PHE A 258 -8.90 -9.21 -11.86
N SER A 259 -7.77 -9.71 -12.36
CA SER A 259 -7.28 -9.39 -13.71
C SER A 259 -8.20 -10.02 -14.76
N ALA A 260 -8.26 -9.41 -15.94
CA ALA A 260 -9.12 -9.90 -17.02
C ALA A 260 -8.73 -11.29 -17.55
N ASN A 261 -7.47 -11.69 -17.40
CA ASN A 261 -6.93 -12.95 -17.89
C ASN A 261 -6.75 -14.02 -16.80
N HIS A 262 -6.93 -13.68 -15.53
CA HIS A 262 -6.83 -14.59 -14.38
C HIS A 262 -5.53 -15.41 -14.24
N ASN A 263 -4.48 -15.01 -14.94
CA ASN A 263 -3.22 -15.75 -14.97
C ASN A 263 -2.58 -15.83 -13.58
N SER A 264 -2.18 -17.05 -13.22
CA SER A 264 -1.58 -17.36 -11.92
C SER A 264 -0.44 -18.36 -12.07
N VAL A 265 0.64 -18.14 -11.32
CA VAL A 265 1.71 -19.15 -11.19
C VAL A 265 1.25 -20.34 -10.34
N PRO A 266 1.92 -21.51 -10.40
CA PRO A 266 1.48 -22.73 -9.71
C PRO A 266 1.18 -22.56 -8.22
N LEU A 267 1.96 -21.73 -7.52
CA LEU A 267 1.72 -21.41 -6.12
C LEU A 267 0.34 -20.78 -5.91
N VAL A 268 -0.01 -19.76 -6.70
CA VAL A 268 -1.29 -19.06 -6.61
C VAL A 268 -2.44 -19.97 -7.08
N SER A 269 -2.27 -20.69 -8.18
CA SER A 269 -3.27 -21.65 -8.68
C SER A 269 -3.62 -22.73 -7.67
N VAL A 270 -2.62 -23.30 -6.99
CA VAL A 270 -2.82 -24.30 -5.93
C VAL A 270 -3.55 -23.70 -4.73
N VAL A 271 -3.22 -22.48 -4.33
CA VAL A 271 -3.88 -21.81 -3.20
C VAL A 271 -5.37 -21.59 -3.51
N ILE A 272 -5.71 -21.09 -4.71
CA ILE A 272 -7.10 -20.94 -5.17
C ILE A 272 -7.83 -22.29 -5.12
N PHE A 273 -7.24 -23.34 -5.70
CA PHE A 273 -7.82 -24.68 -5.73
C PHE A 273 -8.05 -25.26 -4.32
N CYS A 274 -7.07 -25.15 -3.42
CA CYS A 274 -7.19 -25.64 -2.05
C CYS A 274 -8.28 -24.90 -1.27
N TYR A 275 -8.42 -23.59 -1.46
CA TYR A 275 -9.52 -22.83 -0.87
C TYR A 275 -10.88 -23.37 -1.32
N VAL A 276 -11.08 -23.53 -2.64
CA VAL A 276 -12.33 -24.02 -3.20
C VAL A 276 -12.62 -25.43 -2.71
N CYS A 277 -11.64 -26.35 -2.71
CA CYS A 277 -11.79 -27.70 -2.17
C CYS A 277 -12.29 -27.73 -0.72
N ARG A 278 -11.78 -26.85 0.15
CA ARG A 278 -12.23 -26.76 1.55
C ARG A 278 -13.70 -26.33 1.67
N LYS A 279 -14.24 -25.57 0.70
CA LYS A 279 -15.68 -25.22 0.65
C LYS A 279 -16.58 -26.41 0.31
N PHE A 280 -16.02 -27.53 -0.13
CA PHE A 280 -16.71 -28.81 -0.34
C PHE A 280 -16.38 -29.87 0.73
N GLY A 281 -15.77 -29.44 1.84
CA GLY A 281 -15.46 -30.29 3.00
C GLY A 281 -14.21 -31.16 2.85
N LEU A 282 -13.35 -30.88 1.86
CA LEU A 282 -12.09 -31.60 1.68
C LEU A 282 -10.99 -31.04 2.60
N ASP A 283 -10.14 -31.92 3.14
CA ASP A 283 -8.86 -31.52 3.76
C ASP A 283 -7.82 -31.30 2.65
N ALA A 284 -7.82 -30.09 2.08
CA ALA A 284 -6.95 -29.68 1.00
C ALA A 284 -5.90 -28.67 1.47
N GLN A 285 -4.63 -28.94 1.20
CA GLN A 285 -3.50 -28.11 1.61
C GLN A 285 -2.43 -28.02 0.52
N PRO A 286 -1.82 -26.85 0.30
CA PRO A 286 -0.63 -26.71 -0.56
C PRO A 286 0.59 -27.45 0.00
N ILE A 287 1.44 -27.97 -0.89
CA ILE A 287 2.75 -28.55 -0.59
C ILE A 287 3.86 -27.82 -1.35
N SER A 288 4.94 -27.46 -0.66
CA SER A 288 6.09 -26.73 -1.23
C SER A 288 7.10 -27.70 -1.85
N TYR A 289 6.64 -28.47 -2.84
CA TYR A 289 7.50 -29.39 -3.58
C TYR A 289 8.58 -28.61 -4.38
N PRO A 290 9.82 -29.14 -4.54
CA PRO A 290 10.89 -28.42 -5.23
C PRO A 290 10.49 -27.97 -6.64
N PHE A 291 10.81 -26.74 -7.01
CA PHE A 291 10.47 -26.08 -8.29
C PHE A 291 8.99 -25.86 -8.59
N ARG A 292 8.07 -26.64 -8.01
CA ARG A 292 6.62 -26.50 -8.25
C ARG A 292 5.79 -26.77 -7.00
N VAL A 293 4.82 -25.91 -6.71
CA VAL A 293 3.83 -26.15 -5.64
C VAL A 293 2.74 -27.08 -6.17
N HIS A 294 2.31 -28.05 -5.36
CA HIS A 294 1.18 -28.94 -5.67
C HIS A 294 0.13 -28.85 -4.56
N ALA A 295 -1.09 -29.33 -4.82
CA ALA A 295 -2.09 -29.52 -3.78
C ALA A 295 -2.05 -30.96 -3.24
N LEU A 296 -2.33 -31.14 -1.95
CA LEU A 296 -2.57 -32.41 -1.29
C LEU A 296 -4.00 -32.43 -0.74
N ILE A 297 -4.77 -33.44 -1.11
CA ILE A 297 -6.05 -33.77 -0.47
C ILE A 297 -5.86 -35.02 0.38
N ARG A 298 -6.27 -34.95 1.65
CA ARG A 298 -6.27 -36.10 2.55
C ARG A 298 -7.67 -36.65 2.76
N ALA A 299 -7.76 -37.98 2.81
CA ALA A 299 -8.99 -38.65 3.20
C ALA A 299 -9.30 -38.40 4.69
N ALA A 300 -10.59 -38.45 5.04
CA ALA A 300 -11.01 -38.38 6.43
C ALA A 300 -10.46 -39.58 7.23
N PRO A 301 -10.18 -39.44 8.54
CA PRO A 301 -9.68 -40.54 9.36
C PRO A 301 -10.54 -41.80 9.23
N GLY A 302 -9.91 -42.93 8.89
CA GLY A 302 -10.57 -44.24 8.74
C GLY A 302 -11.18 -44.53 7.36
N LEU A 303 -11.15 -43.57 6.43
CA LEU A 303 -11.66 -43.73 5.06
C LEU A 303 -10.55 -43.57 4.01
N ASP A 304 -10.78 -44.12 2.83
CA ASP A 304 -10.00 -43.82 1.63
C ASP A 304 -10.57 -42.61 0.85
N LEU A 305 -9.88 -42.21 -0.20
CA LEU A 305 -10.27 -41.08 -1.08
C LEU A 305 -11.53 -41.33 -1.92
N ASP A 306 -12.03 -42.58 -1.93
CA ASP A 306 -13.26 -42.97 -2.61
C ASP A 306 -14.42 -43.17 -1.61
N GLY A 307 -14.22 -42.77 -0.34
CA GLY A 307 -15.22 -42.79 0.73
C GLY A 307 -15.46 -44.17 1.36
N ARG A 308 -14.58 -45.15 1.13
CA ARG A 308 -14.70 -46.51 1.67
C ARG A 308 -13.85 -46.67 2.93
N PRO A 309 -14.20 -47.57 3.86
CA PRO A 309 -13.35 -47.88 5.01
C PRO A 309 -11.97 -48.37 4.57
N LEU A 310 -10.92 -47.92 5.26
CA LEU A 310 -9.57 -48.41 5.01
C LEU A 310 -9.46 -49.92 5.30
N PRO A 311 -8.57 -50.65 4.61
CA PRO A 311 -8.30 -52.06 4.89
C PRO A 311 -7.95 -52.30 6.36
N ALA A 312 -8.35 -53.44 6.92
CA ALA A 312 -8.14 -53.74 8.35
C ALA A 312 -6.66 -53.85 8.73
N ASP A 313 -5.79 -54.17 7.76
CA ASP A 313 -4.34 -54.25 7.87
C ASP A 313 -3.63 -52.92 7.52
N PHE A 314 -4.38 -51.85 7.25
CA PHE A 314 -3.81 -50.54 6.95
C PHE A 314 -3.11 -49.95 8.18
N ASP A 315 -1.79 -49.81 8.11
CA ASP A 315 -1.01 -49.15 9.16
C ASP A 315 -1.27 -47.65 9.16
N SER A 316 -2.23 -47.24 9.98
CA SER A 316 -2.58 -45.83 10.19
C SER A 316 -1.46 -45.04 10.87
N ASN A 317 -0.46 -45.70 11.45
CA ASN A 317 0.70 -45.08 12.09
C ASN A 317 1.92 -44.99 11.15
N ALA A 318 1.81 -45.46 9.91
CA ALA A 318 2.89 -45.36 8.94
C ALA A 318 3.26 -43.88 8.73
N ARG A 319 4.55 -43.56 8.85
CA ARG A 319 5.07 -42.18 8.78
C ARG A 319 5.03 -41.55 7.38
N GLY A 320 4.59 -42.29 6.35
CA GLY A 320 4.71 -41.88 4.95
C GLY A 320 3.37 -41.76 4.23
N PRO A 321 3.29 -40.95 3.16
CA PRO A 321 2.07 -40.79 2.40
C PRO A 321 1.69 -42.07 1.63
N SER A 322 0.38 -42.29 1.49
CA SER A 322 -0.22 -43.50 0.90
C SER A 322 -1.22 -43.13 -0.21
N PRO A 323 -1.28 -43.87 -1.33
CA PRO A 323 -2.23 -43.61 -2.41
C PRO A 323 -3.71 -43.79 -2.03
N LEU A 324 -3.99 -44.51 -0.93
CA LEU A 324 -5.36 -44.65 -0.41
C LEU A 324 -5.85 -43.40 0.31
N THR A 325 -4.95 -42.67 0.96
CA THR A 325 -5.29 -41.56 1.87
C THR A 325 -4.76 -40.20 1.40
N HIS A 326 -3.84 -40.15 0.43
CA HIS A 326 -3.21 -38.93 -0.07
C HIS A 326 -3.39 -38.81 -1.59
N LEU A 327 -4.00 -37.71 -2.03
CA LEU A 327 -4.18 -37.36 -3.43
C LEU A 327 -3.40 -36.09 -3.74
N TYR A 328 -2.47 -36.16 -4.70
CA TYR A 328 -1.73 -34.98 -5.14
C TYR A 328 -2.32 -34.44 -6.43
N MET A 329 -2.46 -33.11 -6.54
CA MET A 329 -3.01 -32.44 -7.72
C MET A 329 -2.09 -31.32 -8.18
N ASP A 330 -2.07 -31.07 -9.49
CA ASP A 330 -1.40 -29.92 -10.12
C ASP A 330 -2.44 -29.07 -10.87
N PRO A 331 -3.28 -28.30 -10.13
CA PRO A 331 -4.39 -27.54 -10.72
C PRO A 331 -3.92 -26.40 -11.63
N PHE A 332 -2.61 -26.15 -11.72
CA PHE A 332 -2.04 -25.24 -12.71
C PHE A 332 -1.97 -25.86 -14.11
N ALA A 333 -1.73 -27.17 -14.20
CA ALA A 333 -1.43 -27.84 -15.47
C ALA A 333 -2.48 -28.87 -15.88
N THR A 334 -3.15 -29.53 -14.93
CA THR A 334 -4.06 -30.65 -15.23
C THR A 334 -5.07 -30.88 -14.11
N SER A 335 -6.23 -31.42 -14.49
CA SER A 335 -7.24 -31.92 -13.55
C SER A 335 -6.96 -33.36 -13.09
N GLU A 336 -6.03 -34.06 -13.75
CA GLU A 336 -5.70 -35.44 -13.40
C GLU A 336 -4.80 -35.51 -12.14
N PRO A 337 -5.04 -36.46 -11.22
CA PRO A 337 -4.19 -36.63 -10.06
C PRO A 337 -2.75 -37.01 -10.41
N VAL A 338 -1.80 -36.40 -9.72
CA VAL A 338 -0.37 -36.72 -9.84
C VAL A 338 -0.04 -37.92 -8.95
N SER A 339 0.55 -38.97 -9.54
CA SER A 339 0.88 -40.16 -8.76
C SER A 339 2.03 -39.90 -7.78
N ILE A 340 1.89 -40.41 -6.55
CA ILE A 340 2.94 -40.35 -5.53
C ILE A 340 4.24 -41.01 -5.99
N ALA A 341 4.14 -42.09 -6.78
CA ALA A 341 5.30 -42.76 -7.36
C ALA A 341 6.08 -41.84 -8.30
N ARG A 342 5.37 -41.04 -9.12
CA ARG A 342 5.98 -40.04 -10.00
C ARG A 342 6.68 -38.94 -9.21
N LEU A 343 6.03 -38.41 -8.17
CA LEU A 343 6.64 -37.38 -7.31
C LEU A 343 7.89 -37.90 -6.60
N ARG A 344 7.84 -39.11 -6.01
CA ARG A 344 9.02 -39.72 -5.39
C ARG A 344 10.15 -39.98 -6.39
N HIS A 345 9.81 -40.47 -7.58
CA HIS A 345 10.79 -40.68 -8.65
C HIS A 345 11.45 -39.37 -9.05
N GLN A 346 10.70 -38.28 -9.21
CA GLN A 346 11.25 -36.95 -9.51
C GLN A 346 12.15 -36.41 -8.38
N LEU A 347 11.76 -36.58 -7.11
CA LEU A 347 12.58 -36.18 -5.96
C LEU A 347 13.93 -36.90 -5.93
N ALA A 348 13.97 -38.18 -6.32
CA ALA A 348 15.22 -38.94 -6.37
C ALA A 348 16.26 -38.32 -7.33
N PHE A 349 15.84 -37.58 -8.35
CA PHE A 349 16.74 -36.84 -9.23
C PHE A 349 17.02 -35.41 -8.75
N ILE A 350 16.02 -34.73 -8.18
CA ILE A 350 16.13 -33.33 -7.75
C ILE A 350 16.99 -33.20 -6.48
N VAL A 351 16.84 -34.14 -5.55
CA VAL A 351 17.51 -34.15 -4.24
C VAL A 351 18.02 -35.57 -3.91
N PRO A 352 19.01 -36.08 -4.65
CA PRO A 352 19.42 -37.50 -4.60
C PRO A 352 19.96 -37.95 -3.23
N GLU A 353 20.46 -37.02 -2.42
CA GLU A 353 21.05 -37.28 -1.10
C GLU A 353 20.05 -37.11 0.06
N SER A 354 18.77 -36.82 -0.21
CA SER A 354 17.77 -36.62 0.83
C SER A 354 17.41 -37.94 1.55
N SER A 355 17.34 -37.88 2.88
CA SER A 355 16.79 -38.98 3.68
C SER A 355 15.32 -39.24 3.36
N GLN A 356 14.80 -40.41 3.71
CA GLN A 356 13.37 -40.74 3.54
C GLN A 356 12.46 -39.76 4.30
N ASP A 357 12.90 -39.28 5.47
CA ASP A 357 12.18 -38.28 6.24
C ASP A 357 12.14 -36.94 5.50
N ASN A 358 13.25 -36.50 4.90
CA ASN A 358 13.28 -35.29 4.06
C ASN A 358 12.37 -35.41 2.83
N ILE A 359 12.35 -36.59 2.19
CA ILE A 359 11.43 -36.87 1.07
C ILE A 359 9.97 -36.76 1.54
N ASN A 360 9.64 -37.29 2.71
CA ASN A 360 8.29 -37.21 3.25
C ASN A 360 7.91 -35.76 3.59
N LEU A 361 8.85 -34.92 4.03
CA LEU A 361 8.62 -33.48 4.26
C LEU A 361 8.24 -32.74 2.97
N TYR A 362 8.88 -33.02 1.83
CA TYR A 362 8.50 -32.42 0.53
C TYR A 362 7.10 -32.84 0.04
N LEU A 363 6.56 -33.93 0.58
CA LEU A 363 5.24 -34.47 0.25
C LEU A 363 4.18 -34.15 1.30
N ALA A 364 4.57 -33.45 2.38
CA ALA A 364 3.71 -33.03 3.47
C ALA A 364 3.16 -31.61 3.22
N PRO A 365 2.05 -31.23 3.88
CA PRO A 365 1.54 -29.87 3.85
C PRO A 365 2.59 -28.84 4.24
N SER A 366 2.64 -27.73 3.51
CA SER A 366 3.49 -26.60 3.85
C SER A 366 2.77 -25.60 4.73
N THR A 367 3.55 -24.93 5.58
CA THR A 367 3.01 -23.86 6.42
C THR A 367 2.68 -22.62 5.59
N ARG A 368 1.78 -21.78 6.10
CA ARG A 368 1.47 -20.47 5.47
C ARG A 368 2.76 -19.66 5.26
N ARG A 369 3.66 -19.69 6.23
CA ARG A 369 4.93 -18.96 6.26
C ARG A 369 5.85 -19.39 5.13
N GLU A 370 6.06 -20.69 4.97
CA GLU A 370 6.90 -21.24 3.88
C GLU A 370 6.40 -20.80 2.50
N LEU A 371 5.08 -20.80 2.31
CA LEU A 371 4.46 -20.42 1.04
C LEU A 371 4.54 -18.92 0.79
N THR A 372 4.36 -18.09 1.82
CA THR A 372 4.52 -16.63 1.70
C THR A 372 5.97 -16.25 1.41
N ILE A 373 6.94 -16.90 2.06
CA ILE A 373 8.38 -16.74 1.76
C ILE A 373 8.68 -17.14 0.31
N ARG A 374 8.12 -18.26 -0.14
CA ARG A 374 8.28 -18.71 -1.54
C ARG A 374 7.64 -17.74 -2.53
N ALA A 375 6.47 -17.18 -2.21
CA ALA A 375 5.83 -16.14 -3.02
C ALA A 375 6.70 -14.88 -3.10
N ALA A 376 7.28 -14.44 -1.97
CA ALA A 376 8.21 -13.30 -1.93
C ALA A 376 9.45 -13.52 -2.81
N HIS A 377 10.04 -14.72 -2.79
CA HIS A 377 11.14 -15.05 -3.70
C HIS A 377 10.72 -15.06 -5.17
N ASN A 378 9.53 -15.58 -5.50
CA ASN A 378 9.01 -15.54 -6.87
C ASN A 378 8.82 -14.09 -7.36
N ILE A 379 8.32 -13.20 -6.49
CA ILE A 379 8.16 -11.77 -6.78
C ILE A 379 9.52 -11.13 -7.08
N LEU A 380 10.53 -11.33 -6.24
CA LEU A 380 11.86 -10.74 -6.43
C LEU A 380 12.61 -11.31 -7.64
N ALA A 381 12.36 -12.57 -8.00
CA ALA A 381 12.95 -13.21 -9.17
C ALA A 381 12.23 -12.87 -10.48
N SER A 382 11.03 -12.29 -10.44
CA SER A 382 10.24 -12.03 -11.66
C SER A 382 10.94 -11.03 -12.62
N PRO A 383 11.42 -9.84 -12.18
CA PRO A 383 12.00 -8.85 -13.10
C PRO A 383 13.26 -9.31 -13.84
N SER A 384 14.05 -10.21 -13.26
CA SER A 384 15.24 -10.76 -13.92
C SER A 384 14.91 -11.79 -15.01
N HIS A 385 13.76 -12.47 -14.89
CA HIS A 385 13.29 -13.45 -15.87
C HIS A 385 12.35 -12.85 -16.92
N TYR A 386 11.70 -11.73 -16.63
CA TYR A 386 10.78 -11.06 -17.55
C TYR A 386 10.78 -9.54 -17.33
N GLN A 387 11.23 -8.81 -18.35
CA GLN A 387 11.43 -7.35 -18.27
C GLN A 387 10.31 -6.53 -18.91
N HIS A 388 9.32 -7.18 -19.52
CA HIS A 388 8.18 -6.48 -20.14
C HIS A 388 7.11 -6.13 -19.10
N ASP A 389 6.32 -5.11 -19.41
CA ASP A 389 5.28 -4.63 -18.51
C ASP A 389 4.19 -5.69 -18.27
N PRO A 390 3.75 -5.85 -17.01
CA PRO A 390 2.63 -6.72 -16.68
C PRO A 390 1.33 -6.21 -17.32
N LEU A 391 0.38 -7.11 -17.60
CA LEU A 391 -0.92 -6.71 -18.17
C LEU A 391 -1.74 -5.99 -17.11
N PHE A 392 -1.76 -6.58 -15.91
CA PHE A 392 -2.30 -5.89 -14.76
C PHE A 392 -1.20 -4.99 -14.17
N PRO A 393 -1.45 -3.68 -13.99
CA PRO A 393 -0.41 -2.77 -13.54
C PRO A 393 0.01 -3.09 -12.09
N VAL A 394 1.27 -3.49 -11.94
CA VAL A 394 1.91 -3.75 -10.64
C VAL A 394 3.21 -2.94 -10.56
N SER A 395 3.31 -2.08 -9.55
CA SER A 395 4.55 -1.33 -9.27
C SER A 395 5.67 -2.31 -8.85
N PRO A 396 6.79 -2.38 -9.58
CA PRO A 396 7.93 -3.23 -9.21
C PRO A 396 8.48 -2.87 -7.82
N GLN A 397 8.51 -1.58 -7.47
CA GLN A 397 8.96 -1.09 -6.17
C GLN A 397 8.04 -1.57 -5.04
N SER A 398 6.72 -1.47 -5.24
CA SER A 398 5.75 -1.92 -4.24
C SER A 398 5.79 -3.45 -4.05
N ALA A 399 5.94 -4.19 -5.15
CA ALA A 399 6.09 -5.65 -5.13
C ALA A 399 7.39 -6.08 -4.42
N ALA A 400 8.51 -5.44 -4.75
CA ALA A 400 9.79 -5.69 -4.09
C ALA A 400 9.74 -5.35 -2.60
N TYR A 401 9.11 -4.24 -2.23
CA TYR A 401 8.94 -3.85 -0.84
C TYR A 401 8.10 -4.87 -0.07
N ALA A 402 6.99 -5.37 -0.63
CA ALA A 402 6.19 -6.44 -0.06
C ALA A 402 7.02 -7.70 0.23
N ALA A 403 7.80 -8.13 -0.77
CA ALA A 403 8.62 -9.32 -0.68
C ALA A 403 9.75 -9.17 0.35
N TRP A 404 10.49 -8.06 0.35
CA TRP A 404 11.54 -7.83 1.33
C TRP A 404 11.00 -7.70 2.76
N PHE A 405 9.83 -7.08 2.94
CA PHE A 405 9.18 -7.01 4.25
C PHE A 405 8.79 -8.41 4.74
N ALA A 406 8.18 -9.23 3.88
CA ALA A 406 7.83 -10.61 4.19
C ALA A 406 9.08 -11.45 4.53
N LEU A 407 10.13 -11.42 3.71
CA LEU A 407 11.37 -12.17 3.95
C LEU A 407 12.08 -11.73 5.23
N THR A 408 11.98 -10.46 5.61
CA THR A 408 12.60 -9.94 6.83
C THR A 408 11.81 -10.33 8.08
N THR A 409 10.48 -10.32 8.02
CA THR A 409 9.62 -10.49 9.20
C THR A 409 9.17 -11.93 9.43
N LEU A 410 8.99 -12.72 8.37
CA LEU A 410 8.45 -14.08 8.46
C LEU A 410 9.51 -15.17 8.53
N SER A 411 10.74 -14.90 8.09
CA SER A 411 11.79 -15.93 8.06
C SER A 411 12.31 -16.25 9.46
N PHE A 412 12.28 -17.54 9.82
CA PHE A 412 12.81 -18.04 11.09
C PHE A 412 14.22 -18.64 10.88
N ASN A 413 15.07 -18.58 11.91
CA ASN A 413 16.44 -19.10 11.88
C ASN A 413 17.36 -18.50 10.80
N MET A 414 17.10 -17.27 10.32
CA MET A 414 18.05 -16.57 9.47
C MET A 414 19.38 -16.42 10.20
N ASN A 415 20.48 -16.70 9.49
CA ASN A 415 21.79 -16.31 10.01
C ASN A 415 21.93 -14.78 9.98
N LEU A 416 22.86 -14.22 10.76
CA LEU A 416 22.99 -12.77 10.90
C LEU A 416 23.36 -12.06 9.60
N ALA A 417 24.07 -12.73 8.67
CA ALA A 417 24.45 -12.13 7.38
C ALA A 417 23.22 -12.01 6.46
N GLU A 418 22.38 -13.05 6.41
CA GLU A 418 21.13 -13.05 5.67
C GLU A 418 20.13 -12.03 6.22
N LEU A 419 19.96 -12.00 7.55
CA LEU A 419 19.12 -10.98 8.20
C LEU A 419 19.61 -9.57 7.88
N ARG A 420 20.92 -9.31 7.97
CA ARG A 420 21.51 -8.01 7.64
C ARG A 420 21.26 -7.62 6.18
N GLN A 421 21.37 -8.57 5.25
CA GLN A 421 21.11 -8.31 3.83
C GLN A 421 19.64 -7.96 3.58
N ASN A 422 18.71 -8.73 4.16
CA ASN A 422 17.27 -8.46 4.04
C ASN A 422 16.92 -7.10 4.65
N LEU A 423 17.47 -6.78 5.83
CA LEU A 423 17.34 -5.47 6.47
C LEU A 423 17.88 -4.34 5.60
N ALA A 424 19.04 -4.50 4.96
CA ALA A 424 19.59 -3.50 4.05
C ALA A 424 18.65 -3.26 2.86
N ASN A 425 18.13 -4.32 2.25
CA ASN A 425 17.23 -4.22 1.08
C ASN A 425 15.89 -3.54 1.43
N VAL A 426 15.26 -3.94 2.54
CA VAL A 426 13.99 -3.31 2.96
C VAL A 426 14.20 -1.86 3.40
N THR A 427 15.35 -1.55 4.02
CA THR A 427 15.72 -0.18 4.42
C THR A 427 15.96 0.71 3.21
N GLN A 428 16.65 0.19 2.19
CA GLN A 428 16.87 0.93 0.94
C GLN A 428 15.54 1.28 0.28
N ASN A 429 14.64 0.30 0.10
CA ASN A 429 13.33 0.54 -0.48
C ASN A 429 12.51 1.55 0.34
N PHE A 430 12.59 1.47 1.67
CA PHE A 430 11.94 2.43 2.56
C PHE A 430 12.39 3.87 2.29
N PHE A 431 13.71 4.14 2.29
CA PHE A 431 14.20 5.51 2.09
C PHE A 431 13.99 6.01 0.66
N GLU A 432 14.03 5.11 -0.32
CA GLU A 432 13.94 5.50 -1.73
C GLU A 432 12.48 5.77 -2.17
N TYR A 433 11.52 5.01 -1.66
CA TYR A 433 10.14 5.03 -2.16
C TYR A 433 9.05 5.13 -1.08
N PHE A 434 9.32 4.71 0.16
CA PHE A 434 8.28 4.48 1.18
C PHE A 434 8.54 5.20 2.52
N GLU A 435 9.18 6.38 2.49
CA GLU A 435 9.59 7.14 3.69
C GLU A 435 8.44 7.42 4.69
N HIS A 436 7.20 7.42 4.20
CA HIS A 436 5.99 7.67 4.98
C HIS A 436 5.53 6.46 5.82
N ASP A 437 6.09 5.27 5.59
CA ASP A 437 5.86 4.07 6.41
C ASP A 437 6.67 4.07 7.71
N ILE A 438 7.10 5.25 8.17
CA ILE A 438 8.04 5.38 9.28
C ILE A 438 7.56 4.66 10.54
N ASP A 439 6.27 4.73 10.85
CA ASP A 439 5.66 4.04 12.00
C ASP A 439 5.69 2.52 11.84
N LEU A 440 5.42 2.03 10.63
CA LEU A 440 5.47 0.61 10.29
C LEU A 440 6.90 0.09 10.43
N PHE A 441 7.87 0.87 9.93
CA PHE A 441 9.29 0.54 9.96
C PHE A 441 9.85 0.54 11.37
N GLU A 442 9.55 1.56 12.18
CA GLU A 442 9.93 1.65 13.59
C GLU A 442 9.34 0.53 14.43
N ARG A 443 8.09 0.13 14.17
CA ARG A 443 7.40 -0.90 14.94
C ARG A 443 7.88 -2.32 14.60
N HIS A 444 8.19 -2.60 13.34
CA HIS A 444 8.39 -3.97 12.87
C HIS A 444 9.80 -4.28 12.36
N ILE A 445 10.53 -3.30 11.82
CA ILE A 445 11.87 -3.52 11.24
C ILE A 445 12.97 -3.14 12.22
N ILE A 446 12.87 -1.97 12.85
CA ILE A 446 13.89 -1.49 13.81
C ILE A 446 14.15 -2.46 14.98
N PRO A 447 13.16 -3.15 15.56
CA PRO A 447 13.45 -4.12 16.62
C PRO A 447 14.33 -5.28 16.15
N LEU A 448 14.25 -5.67 14.88
CA LEU A 448 15.04 -6.76 14.31
C LEU A 448 16.53 -6.41 14.17
N THR A 449 16.86 -5.12 14.10
CA THR A 449 18.27 -4.67 14.02
C THR A 449 19.00 -4.84 15.36
N GLY A 450 18.30 -5.07 16.47
CA GLY A 450 18.91 -5.16 17.81
C GLY A 450 19.93 -6.30 17.98
N GLN A 451 19.92 -7.27 17.07
CA GLN A 451 20.90 -8.37 17.06
C GLN A 451 22.17 -8.05 16.26
N LEU A 452 22.19 -6.92 15.53
CA LEU A 452 23.31 -6.49 14.69
C LEU A 452 24.23 -5.52 15.46
N VAL A 453 25.53 -5.62 15.18
CA VAL A 453 26.55 -4.72 15.75
C VAL A 453 26.37 -3.28 15.26
N ASP A 454 25.86 -3.11 14.04
CA ASP A 454 25.64 -1.83 13.37
C ASP A 454 24.16 -1.40 13.38
N ALA A 455 23.40 -1.80 14.39
CA ALA A 455 21.98 -1.44 14.55
C ALA A 455 21.72 0.08 14.41
N ASP A 456 22.65 0.91 14.88
CA ASP A 456 22.53 2.37 14.86
C ASP A 456 22.61 2.96 13.44
N ALA A 457 23.23 2.27 12.49
CA ALA A 457 23.25 2.67 11.08
C ALA A 457 21.83 2.64 10.47
N PHE A 458 20.95 1.79 10.98
CA PHE A 458 19.55 1.72 10.57
C PHE A 458 18.66 2.72 11.33
N ARG A 459 18.94 2.98 12.61
CA ARG A 459 18.12 3.86 13.47
C ARG A 459 18.36 5.35 13.22
N SER A 460 19.62 5.75 13.05
CA SER A 460 19.99 7.16 12.96
C SER A 460 19.30 7.89 11.80
N PRO A 461 19.21 7.32 10.58
CA PRO A 461 18.52 7.97 9.47
C PRO A 461 17.01 8.13 9.71
N ILE A 462 16.36 7.21 10.45
CA ILE A 462 14.94 7.34 10.82
C ILE A 462 14.72 8.50 11.79
N HIS A 463 15.60 8.65 12.79
CA HIS A 463 15.54 9.79 13.70
C HIS A 463 15.77 11.12 12.97
N GLN A 464 16.68 11.15 12.00
CA GLN A 464 16.89 12.33 11.15
C GLN A 464 15.65 12.64 10.32
N LEU A 465 15.01 11.63 9.72
CA LEU A 465 13.79 11.81 8.93
C LEU A 465 12.65 12.42 9.78
N ARG A 466 12.44 11.95 11.02
CA ARG A 466 11.48 12.59 11.95
C ARG A 466 11.87 14.01 12.32
N ALA A 467 13.15 14.27 12.54
CA ALA A 467 13.62 15.61 12.89
C ALA A 467 13.34 16.58 11.73
N ILE A 468 13.60 16.16 10.49
CA ILE A 468 13.33 16.94 9.27
C ILE A 468 11.83 17.23 9.15
N ASP A 469 10.95 16.23 9.31
CA ASP A 469 9.49 16.45 9.24
C ASP A 469 8.99 17.43 10.31
N ARG A 470 9.63 17.50 11.48
CA ARG A 470 9.27 18.45 12.55
C ARG A 470 9.75 19.88 12.29
N THR A 471 10.72 20.07 11.41
CA THR A 471 11.25 21.40 11.09
C THR A 471 10.47 22.08 9.98
N VAL A 472 10.17 23.36 10.16
CA VAL A 472 9.67 24.21 9.06
C VAL A 472 10.87 24.66 8.24
N PRO A 473 10.88 24.44 6.90
CA PRO A 473 11.97 24.91 6.06
C PRO A 473 12.18 26.42 6.18
N LEU A 474 13.45 26.86 6.11
CA LEU A 474 13.79 28.28 6.14
C LEU A 474 13.32 28.95 4.85
N SER A 475 12.70 30.14 4.97
CA SER A 475 12.23 30.90 3.81
C SER A 475 13.38 31.40 2.95
N LYS A 476 13.39 31.04 1.67
CA LYS A 476 14.28 31.56 0.62
C LYS A 476 13.57 32.71 -0.10
N ARG A 477 14.15 33.91 -0.02
CA ARG A 477 13.63 35.12 -0.69
C ARG A 477 14.50 35.50 -1.88
N ARG A 478 13.90 36.08 -2.91
CA ARG A 478 14.60 36.55 -4.12
C ARG A 478 15.41 37.83 -3.88
N SER A 479 15.07 38.59 -2.83
CA SER A 479 15.75 39.81 -2.42
C SER A 479 16.68 39.54 -1.23
N PRO A 480 17.84 40.22 -1.12
CA PRO A 480 18.64 40.16 0.11
C PRO A 480 17.82 40.69 1.30
N PRO A 481 18.00 40.13 2.51
CA PRO A 481 17.31 40.62 3.71
C PRO A 481 17.69 42.10 3.95
N PRO A 482 16.77 42.91 4.51
CA PRO A 482 17.08 44.31 4.82
C PRO A 482 18.28 44.40 5.78
N PRO A 483 19.13 45.44 5.67
CA PRO A 483 20.24 45.63 6.58
C PRO A 483 19.74 45.75 8.03
N PRO A 484 20.49 45.26 9.03
CA PRO A 484 20.11 45.38 10.43
C PRO A 484 19.93 46.85 10.82
N PRO A 485 19.03 47.17 11.78
CA PRO A 485 18.83 48.54 12.22
C PRO A 485 20.15 49.11 12.78
N PRO A 486 20.44 50.41 12.56
CA PRO A 486 21.64 51.02 13.11
C PRO A 486 21.63 50.89 14.64
N PRO A 487 22.78 50.63 15.28
CA PRO A 487 22.84 50.52 16.73
C PRO A 487 22.30 51.80 17.37
N SER A 488 21.31 51.66 18.24
CA SER A 488 20.76 52.79 19.00
C SER A 488 21.88 53.49 19.75
N THR A 489 22.06 54.78 19.47
CA THR A 489 22.89 55.69 20.23
C THR A 489 22.35 55.83 21.66
N LEU A 490 22.92 55.06 22.58
CA LEU A 490 22.95 55.40 23.99
C LEU A 490 24.42 55.48 24.43
N LEU A 491 24.83 56.72 24.71
CA LEU A 491 26.14 57.13 25.24
C LEU A 491 26.38 56.60 26.67
N PRO A 492 27.63 56.68 27.19
CA PRO A 492 28.31 55.55 27.83
C PRO A 492 28.43 55.65 29.36
N HIS A 493 28.77 54.54 30.02
CA HIS A 493 29.53 54.57 31.27
C HIS A 493 30.83 53.77 31.16
N LYS A 494 31.89 54.48 31.53
CA LYS A 494 33.33 54.16 31.55
C LYS A 494 33.68 52.91 32.38
N LEU A 495 34.81 52.27 32.04
CA LEU A 495 36.11 52.29 32.75
C LEU A 495 37.04 51.23 32.08
N SER A 496 38.12 51.64 31.41
CA SER A 496 39.54 51.61 31.88
C SER A 496 40.11 50.16 31.88
N ASP A 497 41.30 49.79 31.38
CA ASP A 497 42.57 50.43 31.03
C ASP A 497 43.35 49.46 30.10
N ALA A 498 43.98 49.94 29.03
CA ALA A 498 45.44 50.06 28.82
C ALA A 498 46.25 48.76 28.54
N ASN A 499 46.68 48.58 27.28
CA ASN A 499 48.10 48.67 26.84
C ASN A 499 48.33 48.11 25.40
N HIS A 500 48.50 49.03 24.44
CA HIS A 500 49.61 49.21 23.46
C HIS A 500 50.35 48.01 22.77
N PRO A 501 51.01 48.18 21.59
CA PRO A 501 50.52 48.69 20.29
C PRO A 501 51.13 48.00 19.04
N ASP A 502 50.75 48.53 17.86
CA ASP A 502 51.46 48.57 16.56
C ASP A 502 51.63 47.27 15.75
N ASP A 503 50.86 47.16 14.66
CA ASP A 503 51.43 47.45 13.34
C ASP A 503 50.32 47.74 12.31
N GLU A 504 50.45 48.90 11.68
CA GLU A 504 49.67 49.32 10.52
C GLU A 504 50.02 48.46 9.31
N ASN A 505 49.02 47.90 8.62
CA ASN A 505 49.02 48.09 7.17
C ASN A 505 47.62 48.10 6.57
N ASN A 506 47.49 49.05 5.66
CA ASN A 506 46.32 49.53 4.97
C ASN A 506 45.98 48.62 3.77
N ASN A 507 44.72 48.69 3.32
CA ASN A 507 44.24 48.30 1.99
C ASN A 507 44.20 46.78 1.70
N THR A 508 43.03 46.17 1.49
CA THR A 508 42.18 46.46 0.34
C THR A 508 40.77 45.91 0.52
N ASP A 509 39.80 46.78 0.22
CA ASP A 509 38.41 46.46 -0.09
C ASP A 509 38.30 45.48 -1.27
N ALA A 510 38.31 44.18 -1.01
CA ALA A 510 38.08 43.17 -2.04
C ALA A 510 37.53 41.84 -1.48
N ASP A 511 36.40 41.86 -0.76
CA ASP A 511 35.64 40.62 -0.53
C ASP A 511 34.14 40.81 -0.22
N SER A 512 33.49 41.83 -0.81
CA SER A 512 32.03 42.01 -0.68
C SER A 512 31.24 41.70 -1.96
N SER A 513 31.90 41.22 -3.02
CA SER A 513 31.24 40.92 -4.31
C SER A 513 30.42 39.62 -4.32
N TRP A 514 30.46 38.81 -3.27
CA TRP A 514 29.71 37.53 -3.19
C TRP A 514 28.24 37.68 -2.75
N ARG A 515 27.73 38.91 -2.55
CA ARG A 515 26.38 39.13 -2.00
C ARG A 515 25.35 39.71 -2.98
N ASP A 516 25.66 39.76 -4.28
CA ASP A 516 24.69 40.19 -5.29
C ASP A 516 24.36 39.07 -6.28
N ASN A 517 23.65 38.04 -5.79
CA ASN A 517 22.92 37.09 -6.64
C ASN A 517 21.42 37.41 -6.62
N SER A 518 21.08 38.69 -6.72
CA SER A 518 19.73 39.11 -7.03
C SER A 518 19.46 38.79 -8.51
N THR A 519 18.74 37.69 -8.78
CA THR A 519 17.77 37.48 -9.89
C THR A 519 17.63 36.00 -10.27
N VAL A 520 17.18 35.15 -9.34
CA VAL A 520 16.56 33.87 -9.73
C VAL A 520 15.48 34.20 -10.77
N LYS A 521 15.58 33.67 -11.99
CA LYS A 521 14.75 34.09 -13.12
C LYS A 521 13.40 33.38 -13.17
N TYR A 522 13.40 32.07 -12.95
CA TYR A 522 12.22 31.21 -13.10
C TYR A 522 11.53 30.98 -11.77
N ARG A 523 10.24 30.63 -11.81
CA ARG A 523 9.32 30.51 -10.69
C ARG A 523 8.89 29.06 -10.47
N ILE A 524 8.53 28.77 -9.23
CA ILE A 524 7.93 27.49 -8.88
C ILE A 524 6.61 27.31 -9.64
N GLY A 525 6.40 26.11 -10.16
CA GLY A 525 5.23 25.71 -10.92
C GLY A 525 5.31 25.98 -12.41
N GLN A 526 6.38 26.61 -12.90
CA GLN A 526 6.59 26.76 -14.34
C GLN A 526 7.05 25.44 -14.96
N VAL A 527 6.48 25.12 -16.12
CA VAL A 527 6.86 23.96 -16.94
C VAL A 527 7.88 24.41 -17.98
N PHE A 528 8.89 23.58 -18.20
CA PHE A 528 9.97 23.88 -19.13
C PHE A 528 10.44 22.62 -19.86
N ARG A 529 11.11 22.84 -20.99
CA ARG A 529 11.83 21.83 -21.76
C ARG A 529 13.32 21.99 -21.51
N HIS A 530 14.01 20.91 -21.18
CA HIS A 530 15.45 20.98 -20.98
C HIS A 530 16.19 21.17 -22.31
N ARG A 531 16.89 22.29 -22.50
CA ARG A 531 17.49 22.70 -23.79
C ARG A 531 18.33 21.63 -24.49
N ARG A 532 19.09 20.84 -23.73
CA ARG A 532 20.01 19.82 -24.29
C ARG A 532 19.43 18.41 -24.36
N ARG A 533 18.42 18.11 -23.54
CA ARG A 533 17.91 16.73 -23.34
C ARG A 533 16.44 16.58 -23.72
N ALA A 534 15.78 17.68 -24.04
CA ALA A 534 14.42 17.79 -24.55
C ALA A 534 13.29 17.19 -23.70
N TYR A 535 13.56 16.72 -22.47
CA TYR A 535 12.52 16.27 -21.54
C TYR A 535 11.70 17.44 -20.97
N LEU A 536 10.45 17.18 -20.61
CA LEU A 536 9.59 18.12 -19.89
C LEU A 536 9.77 17.99 -18.37
N ALA A 537 9.76 19.13 -17.68
CA ALA A 537 9.85 19.17 -16.24
C ALA A 537 9.12 20.39 -15.64
N VAL A 538 8.71 20.27 -14.38
CA VAL A 538 8.14 21.35 -13.58
C VAL A 538 9.10 21.74 -12.46
N ILE A 539 9.29 23.04 -12.24
CA ILE A 539 10.15 23.59 -11.19
C ILE A 539 9.40 23.54 -9.85
N TYR A 540 9.91 22.81 -8.85
CA TYR A 540 9.33 22.79 -7.50
C TYR A 540 10.18 23.50 -6.44
N GLY A 541 11.40 23.92 -6.78
CA GLY A 541 12.27 24.67 -5.88
C GLY A 541 13.46 25.27 -6.62
N TRP A 542 14.17 26.16 -5.95
CA TRP A 542 15.38 26.79 -6.47
C TRP A 542 16.40 27.06 -5.37
N ASP A 543 17.66 27.19 -5.78
CA ASP A 543 18.79 27.69 -5.00
C ASP A 543 19.49 28.81 -5.79
N PRO A 544 19.92 29.90 -5.14
CA PRO A 544 20.50 31.06 -5.83
C PRO A 544 21.87 30.76 -6.46
N TYR A 545 22.51 29.66 -6.08
CA TYR A 545 23.75 29.14 -6.64
C TYR A 545 23.77 27.61 -6.45
N CYS A 546 24.74 26.93 -7.07
CA CYS A 546 24.90 25.48 -6.89
C CYS A 546 25.22 25.12 -5.43
N ASN A 547 24.28 24.47 -4.73
CA ASN A 547 24.43 24.08 -3.32
C ASN A 547 24.78 22.58 -3.13
N MET A 548 25.34 21.95 -4.18
CA MET A 548 25.74 20.54 -4.14
C MET A 548 27.18 20.35 -3.65
N GLN A 549 27.50 19.15 -3.16
CA GLN A 549 28.86 18.82 -2.72
C GLN A 549 29.86 18.77 -3.89
N GLU A 550 31.13 19.05 -3.62
CA GLU A 550 32.23 19.08 -4.60
C GLU A 550 32.31 17.85 -5.49
N ALA A 551 32.15 16.65 -4.91
CA ALA A 551 32.17 15.40 -5.66
C ALA A 551 31.08 15.35 -6.74
N TRP A 552 29.86 15.79 -6.41
CA TRP A 552 28.75 15.85 -7.35
C TRP A 552 29.01 16.91 -8.42
N ILE A 553 29.52 18.08 -8.02
CA ILE A 553 29.83 19.16 -8.95
C ILE A 553 30.86 18.70 -9.99
N SER A 554 31.96 18.10 -9.54
CA SER A 554 33.01 17.60 -10.43
C SER A 554 32.48 16.53 -11.38
N MET A 555 31.71 15.58 -10.85
CA MET A 555 31.12 14.48 -11.63
C MET A 555 30.12 14.97 -12.69
N ASN A 556 29.34 16.01 -12.39
CA ASN A 556 28.36 16.59 -13.33
C ASN A 556 28.95 17.74 -14.17
N GLY A 557 30.22 18.08 -13.97
CA GLY A 557 30.93 19.10 -14.74
C GLY A 557 30.33 20.49 -14.62
N VAL A 558 29.80 20.88 -13.46
CA VAL A 558 29.15 22.20 -13.27
C VAL A 558 30.11 23.35 -13.60
N ASP A 559 31.39 23.21 -13.25
CA ASP A 559 32.42 24.22 -13.52
C ASP A 559 32.74 24.39 -15.02
N ARG A 560 32.29 23.45 -15.86
CA ARG A 560 32.43 23.52 -17.33
C ARG A 560 31.21 24.15 -17.99
N LEU A 561 30.16 24.45 -17.22
CA LEU A 561 28.99 25.15 -17.73
C LEU A 561 29.35 26.62 -18.00
N PRO A 562 28.83 27.23 -19.09
CA PRO A 562 29.03 28.64 -19.41
C PRO A 562 28.88 29.62 -18.24
N LEU A 563 27.88 29.42 -17.38
CA LEU A 563 27.66 30.28 -16.20
C LEU A 563 28.12 29.65 -14.87
N GLY A 564 28.77 28.49 -14.93
CA GLY A 564 29.40 27.81 -13.79
C GLY A 564 28.46 27.57 -12.61
N ARG A 565 28.99 27.64 -11.38
CA ARG A 565 28.28 27.42 -10.12
C ARG A 565 27.49 28.62 -9.62
N SER A 566 27.88 29.80 -10.05
CA SER A 566 27.34 31.07 -9.54
C SER A 566 25.96 31.39 -10.10
N GLN A 567 25.50 30.68 -11.13
CA GLN A 567 24.13 30.79 -11.62
C GLN A 567 23.13 30.08 -10.69
N PRO A 568 21.83 30.44 -10.72
CA PRO A 568 20.78 29.70 -10.04
C PRO A 568 20.64 28.25 -10.54
N PHE A 569 20.22 27.38 -9.63
CA PHE A 569 19.86 25.99 -9.93
C PHE A 569 18.46 25.70 -9.43
N TYR A 570 17.78 24.79 -10.12
CA TYR A 570 16.38 24.47 -9.90
C TYR A 570 16.20 23.00 -9.58
N HIS A 571 15.34 22.73 -8.60
CA HIS A 571 14.85 21.40 -8.28
C HIS A 571 13.60 21.14 -9.12
N VAL A 572 13.61 20.07 -9.89
CA VAL A 572 12.58 19.83 -10.92
C VAL A 572 12.06 18.40 -10.87
N LEU A 573 10.76 18.25 -11.09
CA LEU A 573 10.10 16.96 -11.31
C LEU A 573 9.93 16.76 -12.81
N VAL A 574 10.46 15.66 -13.32
CA VAL A 574 10.42 15.30 -14.74
C VAL A 574 9.20 14.42 -15.04
N GLU A 575 8.72 14.44 -16.27
CA GLU A 575 7.64 13.57 -16.75
C GLU A 575 7.94 12.07 -16.61
N ASP A 576 9.22 11.67 -16.49
CA ASP A 576 9.69 10.30 -16.25
C ASP A 576 9.82 9.93 -14.76
N GLU A 577 9.18 10.69 -13.87
CA GLU A 577 9.18 10.53 -12.42
C GLU A 577 10.48 10.86 -11.70
N SER A 578 11.56 11.16 -12.43
CA SER A 578 12.83 11.51 -11.80
C SER A 578 12.84 12.94 -11.24
N LEU A 579 13.50 13.10 -10.08
CA LEU A 579 13.85 14.40 -9.53
C LEU A 579 15.25 14.79 -10.02
N ARG A 580 15.41 16.04 -10.50
CA ARG A 580 16.69 16.52 -11.05
C ARG A 580 17.04 17.89 -10.51
N TYR A 581 18.34 18.18 -10.51
CA TYR A 581 18.92 19.48 -10.16
C TYR A 581 19.51 20.12 -11.41
N VAL A 582 18.92 21.22 -11.87
CA VAL A 582 19.12 21.76 -13.22
C VAL A 582 19.62 23.20 -13.17
N ALA A 583 20.71 23.48 -13.88
CA ALA A 583 21.24 24.83 -14.03
C ALA A 583 20.31 25.74 -14.84
N GLU A 584 20.17 27.01 -14.44
CA GLU A 584 19.28 28.00 -15.08
C GLU A 584 19.45 28.08 -16.60
N GLU A 585 20.69 28.03 -17.10
CA GLU A 585 20.99 28.13 -18.52
C GLU A 585 20.42 27.00 -19.39
N ASN A 586 20.00 25.89 -18.78
CA ASN A 586 19.42 24.74 -19.49
C ASN A 586 17.88 24.74 -19.48
N ILE A 587 17.25 25.75 -18.89
CA ILE A 587 15.79 25.89 -18.81
C ILE A 587 15.28 26.73 -19.96
N GLU A 588 14.33 26.17 -20.71
CA GLU A 588 13.53 26.86 -21.72
C GLU A 588 12.05 26.67 -21.38
N LEU A 589 11.40 27.73 -20.88
CA LEU A 589 9.99 27.67 -20.50
C LEU A 589 9.14 27.31 -21.73
N LEU A 590 8.09 26.53 -21.51
CA LEU A 590 7.07 26.33 -22.54
C LEU A 590 6.21 27.59 -22.61
N GLU A 591 5.75 27.90 -23.81
CA GLU A 591 4.76 28.95 -24.02
C GLU A 591 3.34 28.43 -23.74
N LEU A 592 2.40 29.34 -23.45
CA LEU A 592 1.02 28.98 -23.08
C LEU A 592 0.29 28.15 -24.15
N ASP A 593 0.60 28.39 -25.42
CA ASP A 593 0.02 27.68 -26.54
C ASP A 593 0.56 26.25 -26.68
N GLU A 594 1.75 25.97 -26.15
CA GLU A 594 2.30 24.63 -25.98
C GLU A 594 1.69 23.93 -24.76
N MET A 595 1.41 24.64 -23.67
CA MET A 595 0.88 24.11 -22.39
C MET A 595 -0.63 23.87 -22.37
N ARG A 596 -1.17 23.19 -23.37
CA ARG A 596 -2.60 22.85 -23.44
C ARG A 596 -2.94 21.60 -22.63
N GLU A 597 -4.16 21.54 -22.13
CA GLU A 597 -4.77 20.29 -21.66
C GLU A 597 -4.60 19.19 -22.72
N PRO A 598 -4.12 17.98 -22.35
CA PRO A 598 -3.99 17.43 -21.00
C PRO A 598 -2.55 17.47 -20.42
N MET A 599 -1.67 18.40 -20.83
CA MET A 599 -0.22 18.34 -20.53
C MET A 599 0.14 18.13 -19.04
N TRP A 600 -0.64 18.66 -18.09
CA TRP A 600 -0.36 18.43 -16.66
C TRP A 600 -0.59 16.96 -16.23
N GLN A 601 -1.40 16.20 -16.96
CA GLN A 601 -1.61 14.76 -16.75
C GLN A 601 -0.38 13.92 -17.13
N ASN A 602 0.60 14.51 -17.83
CA ASN A 602 1.86 13.85 -18.15
C ASN A 602 2.81 13.75 -16.95
N PHE A 603 2.54 14.50 -15.86
CA PHE A 603 3.36 14.43 -14.66
C PHE A 603 2.81 13.40 -13.67
N PRO A 604 3.70 12.71 -12.93
CA PRO A 604 3.28 11.66 -12.04
C PRO A 604 2.66 12.24 -10.76
N ILE A 605 1.98 11.39 -9.98
CA ILE A 605 1.20 11.79 -8.81
C ILE A 605 2.00 12.58 -7.76
N GLN A 606 3.31 12.37 -7.71
CA GLN A 606 4.28 13.06 -6.84
C GLN A 606 4.25 14.57 -7.03
N ILE A 607 3.75 15.09 -8.15
CA ILE A 607 3.52 16.52 -8.35
C ILE A 607 2.66 17.13 -7.22
N GLY A 608 1.71 16.38 -6.66
CA GLY A 608 0.90 16.82 -5.53
C GLY A 608 1.68 17.02 -4.22
N LYS A 609 2.93 16.52 -4.11
CA LYS A 609 3.82 16.81 -2.97
C LYS A 609 4.10 18.31 -2.88
N TRP A 610 4.26 18.97 -4.03
CA TRP A 610 4.68 20.37 -4.12
C TRP A 610 3.61 21.33 -4.61
N PHE A 611 2.54 20.84 -5.25
CA PHE A 611 1.54 21.69 -5.89
C PHE A 611 0.10 21.38 -5.47
N LYS A 612 -0.73 22.43 -5.41
CA LYS A 612 -2.14 22.36 -5.02
C LYS A 612 -3.04 22.02 -6.21
N ARG A 613 -2.83 22.73 -7.34
CA ARG A 613 -3.64 22.63 -8.55
C ARG A 613 -2.89 23.11 -9.78
N TRP A 614 -3.42 22.79 -10.96
CA TRP A 614 -3.02 23.43 -12.23
C TRP A 614 -3.80 24.74 -12.44
N ASP A 615 -3.14 25.77 -12.95
CA ASP A 615 -3.75 27.03 -13.38
C ASP A 615 -3.65 27.17 -14.91
N ALA A 616 -4.66 26.69 -15.62
CA ALA A 616 -4.68 26.67 -17.08
C ALA A 616 -4.64 28.07 -17.73
N GLN A 617 -5.09 29.12 -17.02
CA GLN A 617 -5.05 30.49 -17.55
C GLN A 617 -3.63 31.04 -17.57
N ARG A 618 -2.81 30.63 -16.59
CA ARG A 618 -1.44 31.08 -16.41
C ARG A 618 -0.39 30.07 -16.89
N GLY A 619 -0.79 28.84 -17.20
CA GLY A 619 0.12 27.78 -17.61
C GLY A 619 1.11 27.39 -16.51
N VAL A 620 0.68 27.41 -15.24
CA VAL A 620 1.56 27.12 -14.10
C VAL A 620 0.87 26.26 -13.07
N PHE A 621 1.65 25.44 -12.36
CA PHE A 621 1.20 24.77 -11.15
C PHE A 621 1.23 25.72 -9.96
N VAL A 622 0.17 25.71 -9.15
CA VAL A 622 0.07 26.55 -7.97
C VAL A 622 0.82 25.91 -6.80
N SER A 623 1.82 26.60 -6.28
CA SER A 623 2.71 26.13 -5.21
C SER A 623 1.97 25.76 -3.93
N ASN A 624 2.43 24.66 -3.31
CA ASN A 624 2.09 24.25 -1.95
C ASN A 624 3.25 24.47 -0.95
N VAL A 625 4.38 25.01 -1.42
CA VAL A 625 5.61 25.23 -0.63
C VAL A 625 5.87 26.71 -0.34
N THR A 626 4.80 27.51 -0.21
CA THR A 626 4.87 28.97 0.01
C THR A 626 5.53 29.38 1.33
N GLY A 627 5.77 28.44 2.26
CA GLY A 627 6.56 28.70 3.47
C GLY A 627 8.06 28.79 3.18
N GLU A 628 8.58 27.84 2.40
CA GLU A 628 9.98 27.83 1.97
C GLU A 628 10.23 28.88 0.88
N TYR A 629 9.27 29.07 -0.03
CA TYR A 629 9.40 29.98 -1.17
C TYR A 629 8.25 31.01 -1.17
N PRO A 630 8.27 32.01 -0.29
CA PRO A 630 7.15 32.95 -0.11
C PRO A 630 6.96 33.96 -1.25
N ASP A 631 7.95 34.10 -2.13
CA ASP A 631 7.91 35.04 -3.25
C ASP A 631 7.35 34.41 -4.55
N ASP A 632 6.95 33.13 -4.49
CA ASP A 632 6.35 32.30 -5.56
C ASP A 632 4.98 31.74 -5.13
#